data_AF-A0A2V1P5U9-F1
#
_entry.id   AF-A0A2V1P5U9-F1
#
_cell.length_a   1.000
_cell.length_b   1.000
_cell.length_c   1.000
_cell.angle_alpha   90.00
_cell.angle_beta   90.00
_cell.angle_gamma   90.00
#
_symmetry.space_group_name_H-M   'P 1'
#
loop_
_entity.id
_entity.type
_entity.pdbx_description
1 polymer ?
#
loop_
_entity_poly.entity_id
_entity_poly.type
_entity_poly.pdbx_seq_one_letter_code
_entity_poly.pdbx_strand_id
1 'polypeptide(L)'
;MPDIGWTELLVIGIVALIVVGPKDLPGLFRAFGRFTGKMRRMAREFSSAMNAAADESGVRDIDKTIRAAANPAKAASDAVKGTAKSAMKPGGETERLSKERKEAAEKIRENAARMAEERMAREAAEAEAAAGEAEEGDATATDTPAKPTKDSA
;
A
#
# COMPACT_ATOMS: atom_id res chain seq x y z
N MET A 1 22.47 -18.06 -7.81
CA MET A 1 21.76 -18.70 -8.95
C MET A 1 22.73 -18.68 -10.12
N PRO A 2 22.73 -19.66 -11.05
CA PRO A 2 23.53 -19.54 -12.25
C PRO A 2 22.97 -18.38 -13.08
N ASP A 3 23.69 -17.27 -13.12
CA ASP A 3 23.37 -16.12 -13.94
C ASP A 3 23.63 -16.51 -15.40
N ILE A 4 22.60 -17.03 -16.09
CA ILE A 4 22.63 -17.27 -17.54
C ILE A 4 22.71 -15.90 -18.23
N GLY A 5 23.93 -15.43 -18.42
CA GLY A 5 24.26 -14.19 -19.11
C GLY A 5 24.53 -14.42 -20.60
N TRP A 6 24.66 -13.32 -21.33
CA TRP A 6 25.07 -13.32 -22.74
C TRP A 6 26.40 -14.05 -22.95
N THR A 7 27.32 -13.95 -21.99
CA THR A 7 28.63 -14.61 -22.02
C THR A 7 28.50 -16.13 -21.98
N GLU A 8 27.63 -16.68 -21.11
CA GLU A 8 27.39 -18.12 -20.99
C GLU A 8 26.77 -18.70 -22.28
N LEU A 9 25.82 -17.97 -22.88
CA LEU A 9 25.23 -18.36 -24.18
C LEU A 9 26.27 -18.41 -25.30
N LEU A 10 27.25 -17.49 -25.27
CA LEU A 10 28.34 -17.44 -26.24
C LEU A 10 29.27 -18.67 -26.08
N VAL A 11 29.62 -19.03 -24.85
CA VAL A 11 30.40 -20.25 -24.55
C VAL A 11 29.68 -21.50 -25.02
N ILE A 12 28.39 -21.64 -24.71
CA ILE A 12 27.57 -22.77 -25.18
C ILE A 12 27.50 -22.79 -26.72
N GLY A 13 27.40 -21.63 -27.36
CA GLY A 13 27.44 -21.51 -28.83
C GLY A 13 28.76 -22.02 -29.43
N ILE A 14 29.89 -21.69 -28.83
CA ILE A 14 31.21 -22.19 -29.26
C ILE A 14 31.30 -23.71 -29.09
N VAL A 15 30.90 -24.24 -27.93
CA VAL A 15 30.89 -25.69 -27.68
C VAL A 15 29.98 -26.41 -28.68
N ALA A 16 28.81 -25.86 -28.96
CA ALA A 16 27.90 -26.42 -29.97
C ALA A 16 28.52 -26.43 -31.38
N LEU A 17 29.28 -25.40 -31.76
CA LEU A 17 30.01 -25.36 -33.04
C LEU A 17 31.07 -26.46 -33.14
N ILE A 18 31.76 -26.78 -32.04
CA ILE A 18 32.78 -27.84 -32.02
C ILE A 18 32.14 -29.22 -32.08
N VAL A 19 31.10 -29.45 -31.29
CA VAL A 19 30.48 -30.78 -31.14
C VAL A 19 29.63 -31.17 -32.34
N VAL A 20 28.80 -30.25 -32.84
CA VAL A 20 27.87 -30.50 -33.95
C VAL A 20 28.50 -30.14 -35.29
N GLY A 21 29.44 -29.19 -35.30
CA GLY A 21 30.06 -28.66 -36.51
C GLY A 21 29.40 -27.35 -36.98
N PRO A 22 30.19 -26.39 -37.51
CA PRO A 22 29.70 -25.07 -37.92
C PRO A 22 28.76 -25.11 -39.13
N LYS A 23 28.77 -26.19 -39.92
CA LYS A 23 27.94 -26.38 -41.11
C LYS A 23 26.59 -27.02 -40.80
N ASP A 24 26.50 -27.81 -39.74
CA ASP A 24 25.30 -28.58 -39.41
C ASP A 24 24.35 -27.81 -38.46
N LEU A 25 24.90 -26.96 -37.59
CA LEU A 25 24.13 -26.02 -36.77
C LEU A 25 23.13 -25.15 -37.55
N PRO A 26 23.49 -24.46 -38.65
CA PRO A 26 22.51 -23.68 -39.42
C PRO A 26 21.40 -24.53 -40.03
N GLY A 27 21.67 -25.79 -40.37
CA GLY A 27 20.67 -26.76 -40.79
C GLY A 27 19.70 -27.12 -39.66
N LEU A 28 20.24 -27.38 -38.46
CA LEU A 28 19.47 -27.67 -37.25
C LEU A 28 18.59 -26.49 -36.84
N PHE A 29 19.11 -25.26 -36.83
CA PHE A 29 18.31 -24.07 -36.53
C PHE A 29 17.17 -23.86 -37.53
N ARG A 30 17.38 -24.16 -38.82
CA ARG A 30 16.32 -24.11 -39.83
C ARG A 30 15.26 -25.18 -39.59
N ALA A 31 15.66 -26.40 -39.22
CA ALA A 31 14.74 -27.48 -38.89
C ALA A 31 13.92 -27.17 -37.64
N PHE A 32 14.59 -26.75 -36.56
CA PHE A 32 13.98 -26.36 -35.30
C PHE A 32 13.06 -25.15 -35.49
N GLY A 33 13.50 -24.13 -36.22
CA GLY A 33 12.69 -22.95 -36.52
C GLY A 33 11.40 -23.27 -37.28
N ARG A 34 11.44 -24.19 -38.27
CA ARG A 34 10.22 -24.66 -38.96
C ARG A 34 9.28 -25.41 -38.01
N PHE A 35 9.82 -26.21 -37.10
CA PHE A 35 9.04 -26.95 -36.10
C PHE A 35 8.39 -25.99 -35.10
N THR A 36 9.15 -25.08 -34.49
CA THR A 36 8.65 -24.04 -33.59
C THR A 36 7.63 -23.14 -34.30
N GLY A 37 7.83 -22.81 -35.58
CA GLY A 37 6.89 -22.02 -36.38
C GLY A 37 5.53 -22.72 -36.54
N LYS A 38 5.53 -24.02 -36.86
CA LYS A 38 4.30 -24.84 -36.91
C LYS A 38 3.63 -24.91 -35.54
N MET A 39 4.41 -25.15 -34.49
CA MET A 39 3.91 -25.23 -33.12
C MET A 39 3.30 -23.89 -32.67
N ARG A 40 3.91 -22.76 -33.03
CA ARG A 40 3.38 -21.42 -32.74
C ARG A 40 2.11 -21.10 -33.52
N ARG A 41 1.99 -21.60 -34.75
CA ARG A 41 0.75 -21.51 -35.53
C ARG A 41 -0.37 -22.32 -34.88
N MET A 42 -0.10 -23.58 -34.53
CA MET A 42 -1.03 -24.40 -33.75
C MET A 42 -1.41 -23.72 -32.44
N ALA A 43 -0.44 -23.23 -31.66
CA ALA A 43 -0.72 -22.53 -30.40
C ALA A 43 -1.61 -21.29 -30.58
N ARG A 44 -1.50 -20.58 -31.73
CA ARG A 44 -2.37 -19.45 -32.04
C ARG A 44 -3.80 -19.89 -32.35
N GLU A 45 -3.96 -20.97 -33.09
CA GLU A 45 -5.26 -21.58 -33.41
C GLU A 45 -5.92 -22.15 -32.14
N PHE A 46 -5.16 -22.87 -31.31
CA PHE A 46 -5.60 -23.37 -30.00
C PHE A 46 -5.95 -22.24 -29.03
N SER A 47 -5.14 -21.18 -28.94
CA SER A 47 -5.46 -20.05 -28.08
C SER A 47 -6.70 -19.31 -28.58
N SER A 48 -6.89 -19.16 -29.90
CA SER A 48 -8.09 -18.54 -30.45
C SER A 48 -9.35 -19.37 -30.17
N ALA A 49 -9.28 -20.70 -30.35
CA ALA A 49 -10.39 -21.60 -30.06
C ALA A 49 -10.68 -21.71 -28.56
N MET A 50 -9.62 -21.76 -27.73
CA MET A 50 -9.73 -21.79 -26.28
C MET A 50 -10.29 -20.47 -25.74
N ASN A 51 -9.87 -19.31 -26.25
CA ASN A 51 -10.47 -18.02 -25.88
C ASN A 51 -11.96 -17.96 -26.24
N ALA A 52 -12.34 -18.48 -27.41
CA ALA A 52 -13.75 -18.56 -27.81
C ALA A 52 -14.59 -19.51 -26.93
N ALA A 53 -14.00 -20.59 -26.40
CA ALA A 53 -14.65 -21.52 -25.47
C ALA A 53 -14.56 -21.08 -23.99
N ALA A 54 -13.57 -20.25 -23.65
CA ALA A 54 -13.26 -19.72 -22.32
C ALA A 54 -14.21 -18.61 -21.87
N ASP A 55 -14.86 -17.92 -22.81
CA ASP A 55 -15.85 -16.91 -22.48
C ASP A 55 -17.09 -17.53 -21.77
N GLU A 56 -17.26 -18.86 -21.83
CA GLU A 56 -18.37 -19.60 -21.19
C GLU A 56 -17.91 -20.58 -20.07
N SER A 57 -16.61 -20.92 -20.02
CA SER A 57 -16.03 -21.83 -19.00
C SER A 57 -14.77 -21.18 -18.41
N GLY A 58 -14.60 -21.20 -17.07
CA GLY A 58 -13.63 -20.41 -16.26
C GLY A 58 -12.11 -20.53 -16.54
N VAL A 59 -11.68 -20.62 -17.78
CA VAL A 59 -10.29 -20.67 -18.25
C VAL A 59 -9.51 -19.40 -17.87
N ARG A 60 -10.20 -18.27 -17.67
CA ARG A 60 -9.61 -17.01 -17.19
C ARG A 60 -8.89 -17.17 -15.85
N ASP A 61 -9.39 -18.04 -14.97
CA ASP A 61 -8.78 -18.33 -13.68
C ASP A 61 -7.55 -19.24 -13.82
N ILE A 62 -7.57 -20.15 -14.79
CA ILE A 62 -6.44 -21.00 -15.14
C ILE A 62 -5.28 -20.15 -15.67
N ASP A 63 -5.56 -19.22 -16.59
CA ASP A 63 -4.55 -18.30 -17.13
C ASP A 63 -3.89 -17.45 -16.03
N LYS A 64 -4.70 -16.97 -15.07
CA LYS A 64 -4.22 -16.20 -13.92
C LYS A 64 -3.28 -17.02 -13.04
N THR A 65 -3.63 -18.28 -12.80
CA THR A 65 -2.86 -19.22 -11.99
C THR A 65 -1.56 -19.60 -12.67
N ILE A 66 -1.59 -19.87 -13.98
CA ILE A 66 -0.39 -20.16 -14.77
C ILE A 66 0.55 -18.94 -14.81
N ARG A 67 0.01 -17.73 -14.97
CA ARG A 67 0.83 -16.50 -14.91
C ARG A 67 1.47 -16.28 -13.54
N ALA A 68 0.72 -16.52 -12.47
CA ALA A 68 1.23 -16.40 -11.11
C ALA A 68 2.33 -17.42 -10.82
N ALA A 69 2.16 -18.66 -11.29
CA ALA A 69 3.17 -19.71 -11.15
C ALA A 69 4.43 -19.44 -11.99
N ALA A 70 4.27 -18.97 -13.23
CA ALA A 70 5.39 -18.71 -14.13
C ALA A 70 6.21 -17.47 -13.73
N ASN A 71 5.61 -16.49 -13.06
CA ASN A 71 6.31 -15.28 -12.64
C ASN A 71 5.70 -14.64 -11.38
N PRO A 72 5.97 -15.21 -10.19
CA PRO A 72 5.31 -14.80 -8.95
C PRO A 72 5.62 -13.35 -8.57
N ALA A 73 6.85 -12.89 -8.82
CA ALA A 73 7.26 -11.51 -8.55
C ALA A 73 6.49 -10.49 -9.40
N LYS A 74 6.23 -10.82 -10.68
CA LYS A 74 5.47 -9.96 -11.59
C LYS A 74 3.99 -9.95 -11.23
N ALA A 75 3.42 -11.10 -10.87
CA ALA A 75 2.03 -11.21 -10.41
C ALA A 75 1.79 -10.39 -9.13
N ALA A 76 2.72 -10.45 -8.17
CA ALA A 76 2.68 -9.63 -6.97
C ALA A 76 2.75 -8.13 -7.30
N SER A 77 3.65 -7.75 -8.22
CA SER A 77 3.79 -6.35 -8.66
C SER A 77 2.53 -5.82 -9.36
N ASP A 78 1.90 -6.63 -10.21
CA ASP A 78 0.66 -6.26 -10.90
C ASP A 78 -0.52 -6.16 -9.90
N ALA A 79 -0.57 -7.02 -8.88
CA ALA A 79 -1.57 -6.93 -7.81
C ALA A 79 -1.41 -5.63 -7.00
N VAL A 80 -0.18 -5.30 -6.57
CA VAL A 80 0.12 -4.04 -5.86
C VAL A 80 -0.19 -2.83 -6.73
N LYS A 81 0.18 -2.86 -8.01
CA LYS A 81 -0.14 -1.79 -8.98
C LYS A 81 -1.64 -1.66 -9.20
N GLY A 82 -2.38 -2.76 -9.25
CA GLY A 82 -3.84 -2.78 -9.37
C GLY A 82 -4.52 -2.12 -8.18
N THR A 83 -4.10 -2.46 -6.96
CA THR A 83 -4.60 -1.85 -5.72
C THR A 83 -4.25 -0.37 -5.63
N ALA A 84 -3.01 0.01 -5.95
CA ALA A 84 -2.59 1.40 -5.99
C ALA A 84 -3.38 2.22 -7.01
N LYS A 85 -3.63 1.66 -8.20
CA LYS A 85 -4.44 2.30 -9.26
C LYS A 85 -5.90 2.45 -8.87
N SER A 86 -6.45 1.49 -8.11
CA SER A 86 -7.82 1.56 -7.57
C SER A 86 -7.92 2.63 -6.47
N ALA A 87 -6.92 2.70 -5.59
CA ALA A 87 -6.83 3.71 -4.54
C ALA A 87 -6.60 5.14 -5.09
N MET A 88 -5.88 5.27 -6.22
CA MET A 88 -5.65 6.55 -6.90
C MET A 88 -6.69 6.89 -7.96
N LYS A 89 -7.75 6.07 -8.17
CA LYS A 89 -8.77 6.38 -9.16
C LYS A 89 -9.62 7.56 -8.67
N PRO A 90 -9.58 8.73 -9.34
CA PRO A 90 -10.44 9.83 -8.97
C PRO A 90 -11.91 9.45 -9.23
N GLY A 91 -12.77 9.67 -8.24
CA GLY A 91 -14.21 9.42 -8.24
C GLY A 91 -14.67 8.08 -7.64
N GLY A 92 -13.76 7.28 -7.07
CA GLY A 92 -14.10 5.99 -6.42
C GLY A 92 -14.65 6.14 -5.00
N GLU A 93 -15.16 5.06 -4.43
CA GLU A 93 -15.67 4.96 -3.04
C GLU A 93 -14.66 5.52 -2.00
N THR A 94 -13.37 5.35 -2.26
CA THR A 94 -12.26 5.91 -1.48
C THR A 94 -12.25 7.44 -1.41
N GLU A 95 -12.69 8.12 -2.48
CA GLU A 95 -12.76 9.58 -2.53
C GLU A 95 -14.03 10.11 -1.85
N ARG A 96 -15.12 9.35 -1.88
CA ARG A 96 -16.33 9.65 -1.09
C ARG A 96 -16.06 9.51 0.40
N LEU A 97 -15.43 8.40 0.79
CA LEU A 97 -14.99 8.16 2.17
C LEU A 97 -13.95 9.19 2.63
N SER A 98 -13.11 9.72 1.75
CA SER A 98 -12.15 10.77 2.12
C SER A 98 -12.82 12.13 2.31
N LYS A 99 -13.86 12.47 1.51
CA LYS A 99 -14.69 13.66 1.72
C LYS A 99 -15.52 13.56 2.99
N GLU A 100 -16.17 12.44 3.22
CA GLU A 100 -16.97 12.19 4.42
C GLU A 100 -16.12 12.22 5.70
N ARG A 101 -14.90 11.66 5.66
CA ARG A 101 -13.94 11.78 6.79
C ARG A 101 -13.43 13.20 7.00
N LYS A 102 -13.30 14.01 5.95
CA LYS A 102 -12.91 15.43 6.09
C LYS A 102 -14.04 16.25 6.71
N GLU A 103 -15.28 16.08 6.26
CA GLU A 103 -16.45 16.75 6.83
C GLU A 103 -16.68 16.33 8.29
N ALA A 104 -16.53 15.04 8.60
CA ALA A 104 -16.61 14.56 9.99
C ALA A 104 -15.49 15.17 10.86
N ALA A 105 -14.28 15.31 10.34
CA ALA A 105 -13.16 15.91 11.07
C ALA A 105 -13.36 17.41 11.32
N GLU A 106 -13.91 18.17 10.35
CA GLU A 106 -14.25 19.58 10.55
C GLU A 106 -15.34 19.76 11.60
N LYS A 107 -16.40 18.94 11.55
CA LYS A 107 -17.50 19.01 12.51
C LYS A 107 -17.06 18.68 13.94
N ILE A 108 -16.11 17.75 14.09
CA ILE A 108 -15.50 17.45 15.39
C ILE A 108 -14.65 18.62 15.88
N ARG A 109 -13.87 19.27 15.01
CA ARG A 109 -13.06 20.44 15.38
C ARG A 109 -13.91 21.64 15.77
N GLU A 110 -14.99 21.90 15.06
CA GLU A 110 -15.92 22.99 15.35
C GLU A 110 -16.63 22.79 16.69
N ASN A 111 -17.14 21.58 16.94
CA ASN A 111 -17.71 21.24 18.24
C ASN A 111 -16.66 21.33 19.36
N ALA A 112 -15.43 20.88 19.13
CA ALA A 112 -14.36 20.97 20.11
C ALA A 112 -13.98 22.43 20.41
N ALA A 113 -13.97 23.30 19.41
CA ALA A 113 -13.72 24.74 19.58
C ALA A 113 -14.84 25.40 20.39
N ARG A 114 -16.11 25.14 20.07
CA ARG A 114 -17.26 25.65 20.84
C ARG A 114 -17.23 25.19 22.30
N MET A 115 -16.89 23.92 22.55
CA MET A 115 -16.75 23.38 23.90
C MET A 115 -15.54 23.94 24.67
N ALA A 116 -14.51 24.41 23.96
CA ALA A 116 -13.38 25.10 24.56
C ALA A 116 -13.74 26.55 24.93
N GLU A 117 -14.47 27.25 24.05
CA GLU A 117 -14.98 28.60 24.32
C GLU A 117 -15.99 28.62 25.47
N GLU A 118 -16.94 27.67 25.52
CA GLU A 118 -17.87 27.54 26.64
C GLU A 118 -17.15 27.26 27.97
N ARG A 119 -16.08 26.44 27.95
CA ARG A 119 -15.27 26.21 29.15
C ARG A 119 -14.50 27.45 29.57
N MET A 120 -13.88 28.16 28.64
CA MET A 120 -13.19 29.41 28.95
C MET A 120 -14.17 30.49 29.45
N ALA A 121 -15.38 30.56 28.92
CA ALA A 121 -16.41 31.49 29.40
C ALA A 121 -16.92 31.12 30.80
N ARG A 122 -17.06 29.83 31.09
CA ARG A 122 -17.47 29.33 32.42
C ARG A 122 -16.37 29.52 33.46
N GLU A 123 -15.11 29.28 33.08
CA GLU A 123 -13.93 29.54 33.93
C GLU A 123 -13.74 31.04 34.15
N ALA A 124 -13.98 31.90 33.15
CA ALA A 124 -13.94 33.34 33.31
C ALA A 124 -15.07 33.86 34.22
N ALA A 125 -16.28 33.33 34.09
CA ALA A 125 -17.40 33.67 34.97
C ALA A 125 -17.20 33.16 36.41
N GLU A 126 -16.62 31.97 36.58
CA GLU A 126 -16.24 31.44 37.89
C GLU A 126 -15.06 32.23 38.51
N ALA A 127 -14.12 32.72 37.70
CA ALA A 127 -13.04 33.60 38.16
C ALA A 127 -13.53 35.00 38.54
N GLU A 128 -14.49 35.57 37.81
CA GLU A 128 -15.15 36.83 38.21
C GLU A 128 -16.00 36.67 39.47
N ALA A 129 -16.68 35.53 39.65
CA ALA A 129 -17.42 35.23 40.88
C ALA A 129 -16.49 35.08 42.10
N ALA A 130 -15.36 34.39 41.93
CA ALA A 130 -14.34 34.23 42.98
C ALA A 130 -13.62 35.56 43.32
N ALA A 131 -13.46 36.46 42.35
CA ALA A 131 -12.94 37.80 42.58
C ALA A 131 -13.93 38.70 43.33
N GLY A 132 -15.24 38.50 43.13
CA GLY A 132 -16.30 39.17 43.89
C GLY A 132 -16.40 38.70 45.35
N GLU A 133 -16.17 37.40 45.62
CA GLU A 133 -16.12 36.86 47.00
C GLU A 133 -14.86 37.28 47.77
N ALA A 134 -13.79 37.71 47.10
CA ALA A 134 -12.57 38.19 47.74
C ALA A 134 -12.66 39.64 48.27
N GLU A 135 -13.64 40.44 47.83
CA GLU A 135 -13.87 41.80 48.39
C GLU A 135 -14.69 41.81 49.69
N GLU A 136 -15.40 40.72 50.03
CA GLU A 136 -16.19 40.65 51.28
C GLU A 136 -15.41 40.03 52.47
N GLY A 137 -14.15 39.61 52.26
CA GLY A 137 -13.31 38.93 53.24
C GLY A 137 -12.30 39.82 54.00
N ASP A 138 -12.25 41.12 53.76
CA ASP A 138 -11.34 42.05 54.47
C ASP A 138 -11.92 42.53 55.81
N ALA A 139 -12.20 41.61 56.72
CA ALA A 139 -12.40 41.93 58.13
C ALA A 139 -12.22 40.68 59.00
N THR A 140 -10.98 40.34 59.37
CA THR A 140 -10.52 40.31 60.79
C THR A 140 -9.22 39.50 61.01
N ALA A 141 -8.24 40.21 61.57
CA ALA A 141 -7.22 39.81 62.55
C ALA A 141 -6.21 38.68 62.20
N THR A 142 -4.93 38.96 61.91
CA THR A 142 -3.81 39.20 62.86
C THR A 142 -3.78 38.29 64.10
N ASP A 143 -2.84 37.35 64.18
CA ASP A 143 -1.69 37.38 65.12
C ASP A 143 -0.78 36.13 64.94
N THR A 144 0.53 36.32 65.06
CA THR A 144 1.63 35.31 65.08
C THR A 144 2.36 35.54 66.42
N PRO A 145 3.03 34.59 67.15
CA PRO A 145 4.01 33.64 66.59
C PRO A 145 4.39 32.35 67.40
N ALA A 146 5.31 31.54 66.80
CA ALA A 146 6.44 30.78 67.42
C ALA A 146 6.14 29.50 68.25
N LYS A 147 6.89 28.37 68.24
CA LYS A 147 8.10 27.79 67.57
C LYS A 147 8.23 26.29 68.07
N PRO A 148 9.35 25.52 67.98
CA PRO A 148 9.46 24.20 67.29
C PRO A 148 10.05 23.03 68.14
N THR A 149 10.13 21.79 67.61
CA THR A 149 11.17 20.75 67.92
C THR A 149 11.13 19.68 66.82
N LYS A 150 12.10 19.52 65.91
CA LYS A 150 13.42 18.85 66.01
C LYS A 150 13.40 17.44 66.62
N ASP A 151 13.52 16.44 65.75
CA ASP A 151 14.09 15.12 66.04
C ASP A 151 15.37 14.97 65.20
N SER A 152 16.51 14.75 65.86
CA SER A 152 17.77 14.26 65.28
C SER A 152 18.59 13.66 66.42
N ALA A 153 19.20 12.52 66.10
CA ALA A 153 19.98 11.62 66.95
C ALA A 153 21.15 12.27 67.71
#